data_AF-A0A653B4S4-F1
#
_entry.id   AF-A0A653B4S4-F1
#
_cell.length_a   1.000
_cell.length_b   1.000
_cell.length_c   1.000
_cell.angle_alpha   90.00
_cell.angle_beta   90.00
_cell.angle_gamma   90.00
#
_symmetry.space_group_name_H-M   'P 1'
#
loop_
_entity.id
_entity.type
_entity.pdbx_description
1 polymer ?
#
loop_
_entity_poly.entity_id
_entity_poly.type
_entity_poly.pdbx_seq_one_letter_code
_entity_poly.pdbx_strand_id
1 'polypeptide(L)'
;MNKVTGVLGGLLLVAALAVGGVTWWWSMRALPHLQTVQIQGLSAQLLSQGEARQRLLLIAPPEQALDEALLRRLADAGDVRVLQMPFVAHDCGAQRRLIDQASGLLGGKPTLVAGVGPAAASAWRWLATQDDDQAQALSVGFDLGQPDCAEALPKKAAHGHWIALWNDNPGDANARFLREQGNGEPRIGTLGTPLPTLLADQLQQLLAGQGAPLPVVEHPSAQAADTLTLFYSGDGGWRDLDRASAEHLAAAGYPVVGIDTLRYYWQRKSPERSAADLSRLMQEYREKWHIRRFVLAGYSFGADVLPAIYNRLPASDQQQVDAMLLLAFARSGSFEIAVSGWLGKDGAEAATGPELRKVPAAKVYCIYGSEEAAESGCTEAGAPGERLQISGGHHFDGDYAALAQKMLAAIRARQQR
;
A
#
# COMPACT_ATOMS: atom_id res chain seq x y z
N MET A 1 36.69 -27.54 42.58
CA MET A 1 36.91 -26.25 41.89
C MET A 1 36.02 -26.20 40.63
N ASN A 2 34.71 -26.38 40.73
CA ASN A 2 33.65 -25.40 41.02
C ASN A 2 33.50 -24.18 40.09
N LYS A 3 34.16 -24.11 38.92
CA LYS A 3 33.91 -23.01 37.96
C LYS A 3 33.39 -23.41 36.58
N VAL A 4 33.39 -24.69 36.22
CA VAL A 4 33.01 -25.12 34.85
C VAL A 4 31.54 -25.54 34.72
N THR A 5 30.89 -25.95 35.81
CA THR A 5 29.47 -26.35 35.79
C THR A 5 28.48 -25.19 35.77
N GLY A 6 28.87 -23.99 36.21
CA GLY A 6 27.99 -22.81 36.21
C GLY A 6 27.77 -22.18 34.82
N VAL A 7 28.73 -22.31 33.91
CA VAL A 7 28.68 -21.65 32.59
C VAL A 7 27.78 -22.42 31.61
N LEU A 8 27.80 -23.76 31.65
CA LEU A 8 26.88 -24.57 30.84
C LEU A 8 25.41 -24.44 31.29
N GLY A 9 25.15 -24.33 32.60
CA GLY A 9 23.80 -24.11 33.12
C GLY A 9 23.22 -22.76 32.70
N GLY A 10 24.04 -21.70 32.65
CA GLY A 10 23.65 -20.38 32.19
C GLY A 10 23.35 -20.31 30.68
N LEU A 11 24.17 -20.99 29.86
CA LEU A 11 23.96 -21.06 28.40
C LEU A 11 22.68 -21.84 28.02
N LEU A 12 22.36 -22.91 28.75
CA LEU A 12 21.11 -23.66 28.55
C LEU A 12 19.87 -22.85 28.98
N LEU A 13 19.97 -22.04 30.04
CA LEU A 13 18.88 -21.14 30.45
C LEU A 13 18.65 -20.00 29.44
N VAL A 14 19.71 -19.42 28.89
CA VAL A 14 19.62 -18.33 27.88
C VAL A 14 19.10 -18.86 26.55
N ALA A 15 19.51 -20.06 26.13
CA ALA A 15 18.96 -20.70 24.93
C ALA A 15 17.47 -21.06 25.11
N ALA A 16 17.07 -21.55 26.29
CA ALA A 16 15.66 -21.83 26.58
C ALA A 16 14.80 -20.54 26.63
N LEU A 17 15.33 -19.44 27.14
CA LEU A 17 14.66 -18.12 27.13
C LEU A 17 14.62 -17.48 25.74
N ALA A 18 15.64 -17.69 24.90
CA ALA A 18 15.68 -17.21 23.52
C ALA A 18 14.75 -18.00 22.60
N VAL A 19 14.71 -19.33 22.74
CA VAL A 19 13.71 -20.17 22.04
C VAL A 19 12.31 -19.84 22.54
N GLY A 20 12.12 -19.73 23.86
CA GLY A 20 10.86 -19.29 24.47
C GLY A 20 10.41 -17.90 23.99
N GLY A 21 11.35 -16.95 23.88
CA GLY A 21 11.12 -15.59 23.37
C GLY A 21 10.82 -15.53 21.88
N VAL A 22 11.46 -16.37 21.05
CA VAL A 22 11.16 -16.50 19.61
C VAL A 22 9.81 -17.16 19.38
N THR A 23 9.45 -18.19 20.16
CA THR A 23 8.11 -18.79 20.14
C THR A 23 7.04 -17.84 20.65
N TRP A 24 7.38 -17.00 21.65
CA TRP A 24 6.47 -16.01 22.21
C TRP A 24 6.28 -14.82 21.26
N TRP A 25 7.32 -14.37 20.58
CA TRP A 25 7.25 -13.33 19.55
C TRP A 25 6.49 -13.79 18.30
N TRP A 26 6.70 -15.04 17.85
CA TRP A 26 5.87 -15.64 16.80
C TRP A 26 4.40 -15.81 17.22
N SER A 27 4.14 -16.01 18.51
CA SER A 27 2.77 -16.02 19.05
C SER A 27 2.12 -14.62 19.17
N MET A 28 2.87 -13.54 18.94
CA MET A 28 2.40 -12.15 19.11
C MET A 28 1.99 -11.47 17.79
N ARG A 29 2.21 -12.08 16.61
CA ARG A 29 1.39 -11.70 15.44
C ARG A 29 -0.02 -12.18 15.75
N ALA A 30 -0.94 -11.25 15.98
CA ALA A 30 -2.34 -11.59 16.19
C ALA A 30 -2.83 -12.35 14.96
N LEU A 31 -2.88 -13.68 15.06
CA LEU A 31 -3.40 -14.53 14.01
C LEU A 31 -4.79 -14.03 13.61
N PRO A 32 -5.17 -14.10 12.32
CA PRO A 32 -6.54 -13.84 11.91
C PRO A 32 -7.50 -14.67 12.74
N HIS A 33 -8.16 -14.00 13.68
CA HIS A 33 -9.16 -14.61 14.52
C HIS A 33 -10.51 -14.28 13.90
N LEU A 34 -11.15 -15.33 13.40
CA LEU A 34 -12.54 -15.28 13.01
C LEU A 34 -13.37 -15.52 14.27
N GLN A 35 -14.25 -14.59 14.59
CA GLN A 35 -15.16 -14.72 15.71
C GLN A 35 -16.58 -14.32 15.31
N THR A 36 -17.55 -14.99 15.90
CA THR A 36 -18.96 -14.59 15.76
C THR A 36 -19.25 -13.45 16.74
N VAL A 37 -19.74 -12.34 16.21
CA VAL A 37 -20.15 -11.15 16.96
C VAL A 37 -21.65 -10.91 16.79
N GLN A 38 -22.24 -10.11 17.67
CA GLN A 38 -23.65 -9.74 17.60
C GLN A 38 -23.79 -8.28 17.16
N ILE A 39 -24.70 -8.01 16.23
CA ILE A 39 -25.05 -6.67 15.77
C ILE A 39 -26.58 -6.57 15.62
N GLN A 40 -27.21 -5.71 16.43
CA GLN A 40 -28.68 -5.61 16.53
C GLN A 40 -29.41 -6.95 16.74
N GLY A 41 -28.80 -7.87 17.49
CA GLY A 41 -29.36 -9.20 17.74
C GLY A 41 -29.20 -10.18 16.57
N LEU A 42 -28.44 -9.83 15.53
CA LEU A 42 -28.07 -10.70 14.43
C LEU A 42 -26.62 -11.18 14.59
N SER A 43 -26.37 -12.43 14.22
CA SER A 43 -25.01 -13.01 14.19
C SER A 43 -24.25 -12.52 12.95
N ALA A 44 -23.06 -11.99 13.17
CA ALA A 44 -22.10 -11.57 12.13
C ALA A 44 -20.74 -12.24 12.36
N GLN A 45 -19.94 -12.37 11.31
CA GLN A 45 -18.58 -12.89 11.40
C GLN A 45 -17.58 -11.72 11.34
N LEU A 46 -16.76 -11.56 12.36
CA LEU A 46 -15.68 -10.59 12.39
C LEU A 46 -14.34 -11.32 12.27
N LEU A 47 -13.63 -11.04 11.19
CA LEU A 47 -12.24 -11.39 11.02
C LEU A 47 -11.40 -10.16 11.35
N SER A 48 -10.52 -10.26 12.34
CA SER A 48 -9.62 -9.15 12.65
C SER A 48 -8.18 -9.58 12.90
N GLN A 49 -7.27 -8.71 12.45
CA GLN A 49 -5.83 -8.79 12.65
C GLN A 49 -5.32 -7.41 13.08
N GLY A 50 -5.18 -7.18 14.40
CA GLY A 50 -4.61 -5.93 14.93
C GLY A 50 -5.24 -4.63 14.41
N GLU A 51 -4.41 -3.58 14.24
CA GLU A 51 -4.81 -2.35 13.56
C GLU A 51 -4.81 -2.56 12.04
N ALA A 52 -6.00 -2.60 11.44
CA ALA A 52 -6.16 -2.84 10.01
C ALA A 52 -6.19 -1.54 9.20
N ARG A 53 -5.47 -1.52 8.08
CA ARG A 53 -5.44 -0.41 7.12
C ARG A 53 -6.72 -0.36 6.27
N GLN A 54 -7.30 -1.52 5.97
CA GLN A 54 -8.54 -1.64 5.20
C GLN A 54 -9.66 -2.20 6.08
N ARG A 55 -10.83 -1.57 6.00
CA ARG A 55 -12.04 -1.97 6.74
C ARG A 55 -13.10 -2.40 5.74
N LEU A 56 -13.31 -3.70 5.64
CA LEU A 56 -14.22 -4.32 4.69
C LEU A 56 -15.54 -4.70 5.37
N LEU A 57 -16.64 -4.17 4.86
CA LEU A 57 -17.98 -4.61 5.23
C LEU A 57 -18.54 -5.51 4.13
N LEU A 58 -18.87 -6.76 4.46
CA LEU A 58 -19.52 -7.71 3.58
C LEU A 58 -20.98 -7.88 3.98
N ILE A 59 -21.89 -7.75 3.03
CA ILE A 59 -23.33 -7.93 3.23
C ILE A 59 -23.79 -9.04 2.30
N ALA A 60 -24.28 -10.13 2.86
CA ALA A 60 -24.72 -11.29 2.10
C ALA A 60 -25.95 -11.92 2.75
N PRO A 61 -26.92 -12.42 1.95
CA PRO A 61 -27.91 -13.32 2.50
C PRO A 61 -27.25 -14.65 2.94
N PRO A 62 -27.84 -15.40 3.88
CA PRO A 62 -27.19 -16.58 4.49
C PRO A 62 -26.67 -17.62 3.48
N GLU A 63 -27.39 -17.82 2.38
CA GLU A 63 -27.07 -18.77 1.32
C GLU A 63 -25.94 -18.31 0.37
N GLN A 64 -25.55 -17.03 0.44
CA GLN A 64 -24.45 -16.45 -0.34
C GLN A 64 -23.33 -15.88 0.55
N ALA A 65 -23.41 -16.09 1.86
CA ALA A 65 -22.37 -15.70 2.79
C ALA A 65 -21.07 -16.46 2.50
N LEU A 66 -19.93 -15.76 2.57
CA LEU A 66 -18.62 -16.40 2.44
C LEU A 66 -18.39 -17.31 3.65
N ASP A 67 -17.90 -18.51 3.40
CA ASP A 67 -17.51 -19.44 4.44
C ASP A 67 -16.20 -19.01 5.13
N GLU A 68 -15.85 -19.71 6.20
CA GLU A 68 -14.62 -19.44 6.94
C GLU A 68 -13.35 -19.53 6.07
N ALA A 69 -13.31 -20.46 5.12
CA ALA A 69 -12.15 -20.64 4.26
C ALA A 69 -11.94 -19.42 3.35
N LEU A 70 -13.00 -18.94 2.71
CA LEU A 70 -12.96 -17.75 1.85
C LEU A 70 -12.67 -16.48 2.66
N LEU A 71 -13.29 -16.31 3.84
CA LEU A 71 -13.01 -15.17 4.71
C LEU A 71 -11.54 -15.13 5.13
N ARG A 72 -10.97 -16.28 5.52
CA ARG A 72 -9.54 -16.39 5.88
C ARG A 72 -8.62 -16.04 4.71
N ARG A 73 -8.96 -16.47 3.49
CA ARG A 73 -8.19 -16.10 2.29
C ARG A 73 -8.19 -14.60 1.98
N LEU A 74 -9.18 -13.84 2.44
CA LEU A 74 -9.15 -12.37 2.35
C LEU A 74 -8.13 -11.77 3.32
N ALA A 75 -7.91 -12.42 4.47
CA ALA A 75 -6.90 -12.02 5.45
C ALA A 75 -5.46 -12.19 4.91
N ASP A 76 -5.25 -13.12 3.97
CA ASP A 76 -3.96 -13.31 3.30
C ASP A 76 -3.63 -12.17 2.32
N ALA A 77 -4.64 -11.39 1.90
CA ALA A 77 -4.46 -10.32 0.91
C ALA A 77 -3.88 -9.01 1.51
N GLY A 78 -3.81 -8.88 2.84
CA GLY A 78 -3.19 -7.73 3.52
C GLY A 78 -3.77 -7.43 4.92
N ASP A 79 -3.42 -6.26 5.47
CA ASP A 79 -3.90 -5.76 6.77
C ASP A 79 -5.39 -5.34 6.70
N VAL A 80 -6.28 -6.33 6.61
CA VAL A 80 -7.73 -6.14 6.48
C VAL A 80 -8.48 -6.57 7.75
N ARG A 81 -9.49 -5.78 8.11
CA ARG A 81 -10.52 -6.16 9.07
C ARG A 81 -11.83 -6.33 8.33
N VAL A 82 -12.39 -7.53 8.40
CA VAL A 82 -13.59 -7.92 7.64
C VAL A 82 -14.73 -8.16 8.60
N LEU A 83 -15.86 -7.48 8.39
CA LEU A 83 -17.11 -7.77 9.06
C LEU A 83 -18.11 -8.28 8.01
N GLN A 84 -18.48 -9.56 8.09
CA GLN A 84 -19.56 -10.12 7.29
C GLN A 84 -20.86 -10.14 8.10
N MET A 85 -21.87 -9.43 7.61
CA MET A 85 -23.17 -9.29 8.23
C MET A 85 -24.27 -9.92 7.36
N PRO A 86 -25.34 -10.44 7.97
CA PRO A 86 -26.49 -10.93 7.23
C PRO A 86 -27.23 -9.79 6.54
N PHE A 87 -27.78 -10.08 5.36
CA PHE A 87 -28.68 -9.18 4.64
C PHE A 87 -30.09 -9.18 5.27
N VAL A 88 -30.66 -7.98 5.44
CA VAL A 88 -32.07 -7.81 5.87
C VAL A 88 -32.88 -7.37 4.66
N ALA A 89 -33.72 -8.27 4.14
CA ALA A 89 -34.54 -7.99 2.97
C ALA A 89 -35.68 -7.00 3.29
N HIS A 90 -36.00 -6.15 2.32
CA HIS A 90 -37.19 -5.29 2.30
C HIS A 90 -37.28 -4.17 3.37
N ASP A 91 -36.23 -3.95 4.17
CA ASP A 91 -36.19 -2.88 5.19
C ASP A 91 -34.91 -2.03 5.04
N CYS A 92 -35.01 -0.93 4.28
CA CYS A 92 -33.90 0.00 4.07
C CYS A 92 -33.41 0.64 5.37
N GLY A 93 -34.32 0.84 6.33
CA GLY A 93 -34.00 1.42 7.63
C GLY A 93 -33.14 0.48 8.46
N ALA A 94 -33.48 -0.81 8.48
CA ALA A 94 -32.67 -1.84 9.13
C ALA A 94 -31.30 -2.01 8.46
N GLN A 95 -31.25 -2.07 7.13
CA GLN A 95 -30.00 -2.14 6.37
C GLN A 95 -29.07 -0.97 6.71
N ARG A 96 -29.60 0.27 6.71
CA ARG A 96 -28.81 1.48 7.04
C ARG A 96 -28.29 1.45 8.47
N ARG A 97 -29.15 1.13 9.44
CA ARG A 97 -28.73 1.03 10.86
C ARG A 97 -27.64 -0.04 11.07
N LEU A 98 -27.70 -1.17 10.35
CA LEU A 98 -26.66 -2.19 10.43
C LEU A 98 -25.33 -1.68 9.87
N ILE A 99 -25.35 -1.03 8.70
CA ILE A 99 -24.15 -0.43 8.08
C ILE A 99 -23.55 0.65 8.99
N ASP A 100 -24.37 1.52 9.57
CA ASP A 100 -23.90 2.59 10.46
C ASP A 100 -23.19 2.02 11.71
N GLN A 101 -23.74 0.94 12.30
CA GLN A 101 -23.16 0.27 13.47
C GLN A 101 -21.92 -0.58 13.15
N ALA A 102 -21.77 -1.04 11.91
CA ALA A 102 -20.62 -1.82 11.46
C ALA A 102 -19.28 -1.13 11.79
N SER A 103 -19.26 0.20 11.72
CA SER A 103 -18.07 1.02 11.99
C SER A 103 -17.47 0.77 13.37
N GLY A 104 -18.30 0.50 14.39
CA GLY A 104 -17.82 0.21 15.74
C GLY A 104 -17.06 -1.11 15.83
N LEU A 105 -17.57 -2.15 15.16
CA LEU A 105 -16.95 -3.49 15.12
C LEU A 105 -15.72 -3.53 14.20
N LEU A 106 -15.68 -2.69 13.17
CA LEU A 106 -14.55 -2.52 12.26
C LEU A 106 -13.45 -1.59 12.83
N GLY A 107 -13.69 -0.89 13.94
CA GLY A 107 -12.75 0.08 14.50
C GLY A 107 -12.58 1.34 13.63
N GLY A 108 -13.64 1.76 12.94
CA GLY A 108 -13.67 2.92 12.05
C GLY A 108 -14.64 2.73 10.88
N LYS A 109 -14.87 3.80 10.10
CA LYS A 109 -15.73 3.73 8.90
C LYS A 109 -15.20 2.69 7.89
N PRO A 110 -16.07 1.89 7.25
CA PRO A 110 -15.66 1.01 6.15
C PRO A 110 -14.96 1.80 5.05
N THR A 111 -13.89 1.25 4.49
CA THR A 111 -13.22 1.77 3.30
C THR A 111 -13.73 1.09 2.02
N LEU A 112 -14.23 -0.14 2.17
CA LEU A 112 -14.82 -0.95 1.10
C LEU A 112 -16.10 -1.61 1.64
N VAL A 113 -17.22 -1.45 0.93
CA VAL A 113 -18.46 -2.19 1.21
C VAL A 113 -18.78 -3.08 0.01
N ALA A 114 -18.99 -4.37 0.25
CA ALA A 114 -19.38 -5.30 -0.78
C ALA A 114 -20.69 -6.01 -0.47
N GLY A 115 -21.55 -6.12 -1.47
CA GLY A 115 -22.84 -6.79 -1.41
C GLY A 115 -22.98 -7.82 -2.53
N VAL A 116 -23.64 -8.94 -2.24
CA VAL A 116 -23.86 -10.02 -3.21
C VAL A 116 -25.34 -10.38 -3.33
N GLY A 117 -25.78 -10.63 -4.57
CA GLY A 117 -27.16 -10.93 -4.90
C GLY A 117 -28.10 -9.80 -4.46
N PRO A 118 -29.17 -10.07 -3.70
CA PRO A 118 -30.07 -9.05 -3.17
C PRO A 118 -29.38 -7.95 -2.35
N ALA A 119 -28.24 -8.24 -1.73
CA ALA A 119 -27.47 -7.26 -0.95
C ALA A 119 -26.58 -6.35 -1.81
N ALA A 120 -26.42 -6.64 -3.11
CA ALA A 120 -25.56 -5.86 -4.02
C ALA A 120 -25.99 -4.38 -4.08
N ALA A 121 -27.29 -4.10 -3.98
CA ALA A 121 -27.84 -2.75 -3.96
C ALA A 121 -27.48 -1.97 -2.69
N SER A 122 -27.30 -2.64 -1.54
CA SER A 122 -26.90 -1.99 -0.29
C SER A 122 -25.49 -1.37 -0.37
N ALA A 123 -24.56 -1.99 -1.12
CA ALA A 123 -23.23 -1.42 -1.35
C ALA A 123 -23.29 -0.12 -2.18
N TRP A 124 -24.15 -0.07 -3.22
CA TRP A 124 -24.39 1.14 -3.99
C TRP A 124 -25.03 2.25 -3.15
N ARG A 125 -26.05 1.92 -2.35
CA ARG A 125 -26.69 2.88 -1.44
C ARG A 125 -25.70 3.49 -0.46
N TRP A 126 -24.80 2.68 0.09
CA TRP A 126 -23.74 3.17 0.96
C TRP A 126 -22.78 4.11 0.21
N LEU A 127 -22.34 3.75 -1.00
CA LEU A 127 -21.42 4.61 -1.76
C LEU A 127 -22.02 5.99 -2.04
N ALA A 128 -23.31 6.02 -2.37
CA ALA A 128 -24.02 7.26 -2.67
C ALA A 128 -24.14 8.22 -1.47
N THR A 129 -23.85 7.77 -0.25
CA THR A 129 -23.80 8.63 0.95
C THR A 129 -22.38 9.06 1.34
N GLN A 130 -21.35 8.61 0.61
CA GLN A 130 -19.96 8.92 0.94
C GLN A 130 -19.53 10.28 0.39
N ASP A 131 -18.62 10.91 1.12
CA ASP A 131 -17.91 12.15 0.80
C ASP A 131 -16.41 11.93 0.53
N ASP A 132 -15.99 10.66 0.40
CA ASP A 132 -14.60 10.23 0.22
C ASP A 132 -14.39 9.60 -1.17
N ASP A 133 -13.50 10.19 -1.97
CA ASP A 133 -13.13 9.68 -3.30
C ASP A 133 -12.39 8.34 -3.24
N GLN A 134 -11.88 7.94 -2.07
CA GLN A 134 -11.25 6.65 -1.85
C GLN A 134 -12.23 5.55 -1.41
N ALA A 135 -13.50 5.90 -1.13
CA ALA A 135 -14.51 4.90 -0.78
C ALA A 135 -14.76 3.96 -1.95
N GLN A 136 -14.84 2.65 -1.68
CA GLN A 136 -15.09 1.65 -2.72
C GLN A 136 -16.36 0.86 -2.43
N ALA A 137 -17.18 0.63 -3.45
CA ALA A 137 -18.31 -0.29 -3.35
C ALA A 137 -18.21 -1.38 -4.41
N LEU A 138 -18.45 -2.63 -4.01
CA LEU A 138 -18.51 -3.80 -4.89
C LEU A 138 -19.91 -4.42 -4.84
N SER A 139 -20.61 -4.40 -5.95
CA SER A 139 -21.95 -4.97 -6.10
C SER A 139 -21.89 -6.19 -7.02
N VAL A 140 -22.00 -7.40 -6.46
CA VAL A 140 -21.96 -8.65 -7.24
C VAL A 140 -23.36 -9.17 -7.49
N GLY A 141 -23.78 -9.24 -8.75
CA GLY A 141 -25.15 -9.62 -9.12
C GLY A 141 -26.18 -8.51 -8.86
N PHE A 142 -25.80 -7.24 -9.07
CA PHE A 142 -26.70 -6.10 -8.92
C PHE A 142 -27.89 -6.19 -9.89
N ASP A 143 -29.12 -6.08 -9.38
CA ASP A 143 -30.32 -6.19 -10.20
C ASP A 143 -31.42 -5.21 -9.79
N LEU A 144 -31.73 -4.26 -10.66
CA LEU A 144 -32.84 -3.31 -10.51
C LEU A 144 -34.21 -3.99 -10.55
N GLY A 145 -34.31 -5.18 -11.16
CA GLY A 145 -35.53 -5.98 -11.18
C GLY A 145 -35.86 -6.63 -9.84
N GLN A 146 -34.86 -6.76 -8.95
CA GLN A 146 -34.98 -7.36 -7.63
C GLN A 146 -34.50 -6.37 -6.56
N PRO A 147 -35.31 -5.36 -6.22
CA PRO A 147 -34.91 -4.32 -5.28
C PRO A 147 -34.68 -4.90 -3.88
N ASP A 148 -33.61 -4.41 -3.23
CA ASP A 148 -33.27 -4.75 -1.85
C ASP A 148 -34.33 -4.32 -0.83
N CYS A 149 -35.02 -3.20 -1.12
CA CYS A 149 -36.10 -2.66 -0.32
C CYS A 149 -36.97 -1.65 -1.10
N ALA A 150 -38.01 -1.11 -0.47
CA ALA A 150 -39.03 -0.28 -1.12
C ALA A 150 -38.57 1.14 -1.50
N GLU A 151 -37.51 1.67 -0.89
CA GLU A 151 -36.98 2.97 -1.27
C GLU A 151 -36.31 2.90 -2.65
N ALA A 152 -36.47 3.95 -3.45
CA ALA A 152 -35.75 4.04 -4.72
C ALA A 152 -34.23 4.06 -4.49
N LEU A 153 -33.47 3.50 -5.44
CA LEU A 153 -32.02 3.60 -5.41
C LEU A 153 -31.56 5.04 -5.68
N PRO A 154 -30.49 5.52 -5.00
CA PRO A 154 -29.86 6.79 -5.34
C PRO A 154 -29.47 6.81 -6.82
N LYS A 155 -29.77 7.90 -7.51
CA LYS A 155 -29.53 8.01 -8.96
C LYS A 155 -28.05 8.19 -9.32
N LYS A 156 -27.25 8.70 -8.37
CA LYS A 156 -25.82 8.98 -8.51
C LYS A 156 -25.11 8.83 -7.16
N ALA A 157 -23.81 8.53 -7.24
CA ALA A 157 -22.85 8.71 -6.16
C ALA A 157 -21.85 9.78 -6.60
N ALA A 158 -21.65 10.83 -5.80
CA ALA A 158 -20.77 11.95 -6.16
C ALA A 158 -19.28 11.61 -5.97
N HIS A 159 -19.00 10.74 -5.00
CA HIS A 159 -17.66 10.34 -4.58
C HIS A 159 -17.50 8.83 -4.62
N GLY A 160 -16.25 8.41 -4.47
CA GLY A 160 -15.83 7.02 -4.41
C GLY A 160 -15.90 6.30 -5.75
N HIS A 161 -15.60 5.01 -5.72
CA HIS A 161 -15.53 4.14 -6.90
C HIS A 161 -16.46 2.94 -6.74
N TRP A 162 -17.32 2.72 -7.73
CA TRP A 162 -18.26 1.61 -7.75
C TRP A 162 -17.83 0.55 -8.75
N ILE A 163 -17.80 -0.71 -8.33
CA ILE A 163 -17.61 -1.87 -9.20
C ILE A 163 -18.89 -2.67 -9.19
N ALA A 164 -19.50 -2.87 -10.36
CA ALA A 164 -20.62 -3.79 -10.50
C ALA A 164 -20.17 -5.01 -11.31
N LEU A 165 -20.29 -6.19 -10.70
CA LEU A 165 -19.78 -7.44 -11.22
C LEU A 165 -20.92 -8.43 -11.45
N TRP A 166 -21.00 -9.02 -12.63
CA TRP A 166 -21.96 -10.09 -12.94
C TRP A 166 -21.25 -11.33 -13.46
N ASN A 167 -21.87 -12.50 -13.32
CA ASN A 167 -21.46 -13.75 -13.97
C ASN A 167 -22.25 -14.05 -15.25
N ASP A 168 -23.12 -13.15 -15.69
CA ASP A 168 -23.94 -13.28 -16.90
C ASP A 168 -24.33 -11.88 -17.39
N ASN A 169 -25.11 -11.80 -18.48
CA ASN A 169 -25.64 -10.57 -19.01
C ASN A 169 -26.50 -9.84 -17.94
N PRO A 170 -26.15 -8.61 -17.54
CA PRO A 170 -26.90 -7.86 -16.53
C PRO A 170 -28.27 -7.38 -17.03
N GLY A 171 -28.55 -7.42 -18.33
CA GLY A 171 -29.76 -6.87 -18.92
C GLY A 171 -29.72 -5.34 -19.09
N ASP A 172 -30.57 -4.83 -19.97
CA ASP A 172 -30.49 -3.45 -20.47
C ASP A 172 -30.68 -2.39 -19.37
N ALA A 173 -31.57 -2.65 -18.40
CA ALA A 173 -31.85 -1.69 -17.33
C ALA A 173 -30.63 -1.51 -16.42
N ASN A 174 -30.03 -2.61 -15.97
CA ASN A 174 -28.84 -2.61 -15.12
C ASN A 174 -27.63 -1.99 -15.85
N ALA A 175 -27.41 -2.37 -17.12
CA ALA A 175 -26.34 -1.83 -17.93
C ALA A 175 -26.51 -0.33 -18.20
N ARG A 176 -27.74 0.16 -18.41
CA ARG A 176 -28.03 1.59 -18.58
C ARG A 176 -27.77 2.36 -17.30
N PHE A 177 -28.27 1.85 -16.18
CA PHE A 177 -28.04 2.47 -14.87
C PHE A 177 -26.55 2.62 -14.58
N LEU A 178 -25.75 1.59 -14.83
CA LEU A 178 -24.30 1.66 -14.64
C LEU A 178 -23.63 2.71 -15.54
N ARG A 179 -23.98 2.76 -16.83
CA ARG A 179 -23.41 3.75 -17.76
C ARG A 179 -23.71 5.20 -17.38
N GLU A 180 -24.76 5.44 -16.62
CA GLU A 180 -25.10 6.78 -16.12
C GLU A 180 -24.23 7.22 -14.93
N GLN A 181 -23.41 6.32 -14.37
CA GLN A 181 -22.53 6.60 -13.23
C GLN A 181 -21.12 6.93 -13.72
N GLY A 182 -20.65 8.15 -13.42
CA GLY A 182 -19.29 8.59 -13.79
C GLY A 182 -18.17 7.86 -13.03
N ASN A 183 -18.52 7.21 -11.92
CA ASN A 183 -17.61 6.47 -11.04
C ASN A 183 -17.88 4.96 -11.03
N GLY A 184 -18.64 4.45 -12.00
CA GLY A 184 -18.97 3.04 -12.14
C GLY A 184 -18.05 2.28 -13.09
N GLU A 185 -17.52 1.15 -12.63
CA GLU A 185 -16.74 0.20 -13.41
C GLU A 185 -17.55 -1.10 -13.62
N PRO A 186 -17.91 -1.46 -14.87
CA PRO A 186 -18.55 -2.74 -15.14
C PRO A 186 -17.51 -3.86 -15.17
N ARG A 187 -17.82 -4.99 -14.55
CA ARG A 187 -17.04 -6.23 -14.66
C ARG A 187 -17.95 -7.41 -14.99
N ILE A 188 -17.43 -8.31 -15.82
CA ILE A 188 -18.08 -9.58 -16.15
C ILE A 188 -17.11 -10.70 -15.77
N GLY A 189 -17.52 -11.52 -14.81
CA GLY A 189 -16.82 -12.73 -14.42
C GLY A 189 -17.15 -13.90 -15.35
N THR A 190 -16.52 -15.04 -15.08
CA THR A 190 -16.74 -16.26 -15.89
C THR A 190 -18.18 -16.75 -15.78
N LEU A 191 -18.80 -17.03 -16.93
CA LEU A 191 -20.18 -17.50 -17.02
C LEU A 191 -20.44 -18.73 -16.14
N GLY A 192 -21.50 -18.68 -15.33
CA GLY A 192 -21.92 -19.78 -14.46
C GLY A 192 -21.15 -19.88 -13.13
N THR A 193 -20.14 -19.04 -12.90
CA THR A 193 -19.44 -18.98 -11.60
C THR A 193 -20.41 -18.53 -10.50
N PRO A 194 -20.49 -19.21 -9.34
CA PRO A 194 -21.32 -18.75 -8.23
C PRO A 194 -20.95 -17.33 -7.77
N LEU A 195 -21.94 -16.49 -7.47
CA LEU A 195 -21.71 -15.11 -7.04
C LEU A 195 -20.80 -14.98 -5.81
N PRO A 196 -20.88 -15.86 -4.77
CA PRO A 196 -19.95 -15.81 -3.64
C PRO A 196 -18.49 -16.03 -4.06
N THR A 197 -18.23 -16.89 -5.04
CA THR A 197 -16.88 -17.11 -5.58
C THR A 197 -16.39 -15.87 -6.31
N LEU A 198 -17.22 -15.27 -7.18
CA LEU A 198 -16.87 -14.01 -7.86
C LEU A 198 -16.60 -12.87 -6.87
N LEU A 199 -17.42 -12.78 -5.81
CA LEU A 199 -17.22 -11.83 -4.72
C LEU A 199 -15.86 -12.03 -4.07
N ALA A 200 -15.54 -13.25 -3.63
CA ALA A 200 -14.29 -13.55 -2.97
C ALA A 200 -13.07 -13.23 -3.86
N ASP A 201 -13.09 -13.67 -5.12
CA ASP A 201 -11.98 -13.43 -6.06
C ASP A 201 -11.78 -11.93 -6.33
N GLN A 202 -12.87 -11.19 -6.52
CA GLN A 202 -12.79 -9.75 -6.76
C GLN A 202 -12.32 -8.99 -5.52
N LEU A 203 -12.77 -9.39 -4.32
CA LEU A 203 -12.30 -8.82 -3.07
C LEU A 203 -10.82 -9.09 -2.86
N GLN A 204 -10.33 -10.30 -3.14
CA GLN A 204 -8.90 -10.60 -3.07
C GLN A 204 -8.09 -9.64 -3.96
N GLN A 205 -8.54 -9.38 -5.19
CA GLN A 205 -7.87 -8.43 -6.09
C GLN A 205 -7.90 -6.98 -5.58
N LEU A 206 -9.01 -6.55 -4.96
CA LEU A 206 -9.15 -5.19 -4.43
C LEU A 206 -8.31 -5.00 -3.16
N LEU A 207 -8.32 -5.99 -2.27
CA LEU A 207 -7.55 -5.98 -1.02
C LEU A 207 -6.05 -6.15 -1.25
N ALA A 208 -5.65 -7.01 -2.18
CA ALA A 208 -4.26 -7.13 -2.62
C ALA A 208 -3.75 -5.86 -3.36
N GLY A 209 -4.66 -4.95 -3.71
CA GLY A 209 -4.39 -3.66 -4.33
C GLY A 209 -3.87 -3.80 -5.77
N GLN A 210 -4.73 -3.57 -6.77
CA GLN A 210 -4.35 -3.51 -8.20
C GLN A 210 -3.30 -2.44 -8.54
N GLY A 211 -2.04 -2.75 -8.31
CA GLY A 211 -0.92 -1.94 -8.75
C GLY A 211 -0.13 -2.86 -9.62
N ALA A 212 0.14 -2.44 -10.86
CA ALA A 212 1.13 -3.12 -11.66
C ALA A 212 2.35 -3.38 -10.76
N PRO A 213 2.89 -4.62 -10.73
CA PRO A 213 4.07 -4.91 -9.93
C PRO A 213 5.12 -3.85 -10.23
N LEU A 214 5.77 -3.32 -9.18
CA LEU A 214 6.83 -2.34 -9.36
C LEU A 214 7.86 -2.94 -10.34
N PRO A 215 8.22 -2.24 -11.42
CA PRO A 215 9.19 -2.74 -12.37
C PRO A 215 10.57 -2.72 -11.71
N VAL A 216 10.94 -3.84 -11.08
CA VAL A 216 12.14 -3.94 -10.26
C VAL A 216 13.31 -4.63 -10.94
N VAL A 217 14.52 -4.22 -10.54
CA VAL A 217 15.79 -4.85 -10.93
C VAL A 217 16.58 -5.18 -9.65
N GLU A 218 16.85 -6.45 -9.44
CA GLU A 218 17.51 -6.95 -8.23
C GLU A 218 19.04 -6.92 -8.37
N HIS A 219 19.70 -6.31 -7.39
CA HIS A 219 21.15 -6.32 -7.19
C HIS A 219 21.46 -6.95 -5.83
N PRO A 220 21.46 -8.29 -5.73
CA PRO A 220 21.75 -8.97 -4.47
C PRO A 220 23.21 -8.76 -4.06
N SER A 221 23.45 -8.67 -2.75
CA SER A 221 24.80 -8.75 -2.19
C SER A 221 25.29 -10.20 -2.12
N ALA A 222 26.61 -10.40 -2.10
CA ALA A 222 27.19 -11.74 -2.01
C ALA A 222 26.86 -12.47 -0.70
N GLN A 223 26.60 -11.74 0.39
CA GLN A 223 26.19 -12.26 1.68
C GLN A 223 24.77 -11.80 2.00
N ALA A 224 24.05 -12.60 2.78
CA ALA A 224 22.75 -12.20 3.30
C ALA A 224 22.89 -10.92 4.13
N ALA A 225 21.98 -9.98 3.94
CA ALA A 225 21.95 -8.71 4.65
C ALA A 225 20.56 -8.48 5.25
N ASP A 226 20.51 -7.94 6.46
CA ASP A 226 19.25 -7.60 7.11
C ASP A 226 18.67 -6.26 6.61
N THR A 227 19.42 -5.49 5.81
CA THR A 227 19.02 -4.19 5.28
C THR A 227 18.98 -4.21 3.76
N LEU A 228 17.89 -3.71 3.18
CA LEU A 228 17.72 -3.54 1.73
C LEU A 228 17.57 -2.08 1.34
N THR A 229 18.24 -1.66 0.27
CA THR A 229 17.96 -0.35 -0.36
C THR A 229 16.92 -0.51 -1.47
N LEU A 230 15.80 0.20 -1.36
CA LEU A 230 14.81 0.35 -2.43
C LEU A 230 15.11 1.66 -3.16
N PHE A 231 15.59 1.57 -4.40
CA PHE A 231 16.14 2.71 -5.14
C PHE A 231 15.23 3.11 -6.31
N TYR A 232 14.56 4.25 -6.21
CA TYR A 232 13.78 4.89 -7.28
C TYR A 232 14.71 5.64 -8.26
N SER A 233 14.71 5.23 -9.53
CA SER A 233 15.49 5.91 -10.58
C SER A 233 15.01 7.33 -10.89
N GLY A 234 15.81 8.07 -11.65
CA GLY A 234 15.37 9.29 -12.34
C GLY A 234 14.33 9.02 -13.44
N ASP A 235 13.84 10.07 -14.08
CA ASP A 235 12.81 10.02 -15.15
C ASP A 235 13.25 9.26 -16.41
N GLY A 236 14.56 9.08 -16.61
CA GLY A 236 15.12 8.16 -17.60
C GLY A 236 14.89 6.68 -17.30
N GLY A 237 14.41 6.29 -16.12
CA GLY A 237 14.31 4.88 -15.73
C GLY A 237 15.65 4.28 -15.32
N TRP A 238 15.72 2.96 -15.18
CA TRP A 238 16.86 2.27 -14.55
C TRP A 238 18.11 2.20 -15.45
N ARG A 239 18.96 3.24 -15.42
CA ARG A 239 20.17 3.38 -16.26
C ARG A 239 21.35 4.03 -15.53
N ASP A 240 22.50 4.09 -16.21
CA ASP A 240 23.75 4.78 -15.86
C ASP A 240 24.01 5.00 -14.36
N LEU A 241 23.60 6.16 -13.81
CA LEU A 241 23.81 6.54 -12.40
C LEU A 241 23.16 5.56 -11.43
N ASP A 242 21.87 5.27 -11.63
CA ASP A 242 21.07 4.44 -10.72
C ASP A 242 21.63 3.01 -10.68
N ARG A 243 21.89 2.46 -11.87
CA ARG A 243 22.44 1.11 -12.02
C ARG A 243 23.85 0.99 -11.45
N ALA A 244 24.75 1.89 -11.81
CA ALA A 244 26.14 1.83 -11.34
C ALA A 244 26.24 2.03 -9.82
N SER A 245 25.49 2.97 -9.25
CA SER A 245 25.46 3.20 -7.81
C SER A 245 24.92 1.97 -7.06
N ALA A 246 23.88 1.32 -7.59
CA ALA A 246 23.34 0.08 -7.03
C ALA A 246 24.34 -1.08 -7.08
N GLU A 247 25.03 -1.27 -8.21
CA GLU A 247 26.08 -2.28 -8.36
C GLU A 247 27.20 -2.09 -7.34
N HIS A 248 27.65 -0.84 -7.12
CA HIS A 248 28.67 -0.52 -6.12
C HIS A 248 28.19 -0.77 -4.68
N LEU A 249 26.94 -0.46 -4.35
CA LEU A 249 26.36 -0.77 -3.03
C LEU A 249 26.26 -2.28 -2.79
N ALA A 250 25.74 -3.02 -3.78
CA ALA A 250 25.61 -4.48 -3.71
C ALA A 250 26.96 -5.17 -3.55
N ALA A 251 27.97 -4.72 -4.31
CA ALA A 251 29.36 -5.17 -4.18
C ALA A 251 29.95 -4.88 -2.78
N ALA A 252 29.51 -3.81 -2.12
CA ALA A 252 29.89 -3.46 -0.76
C ALA A 252 29.07 -4.19 0.34
N GLY A 253 28.20 -5.12 -0.03
CA GLY A 253 27.41 -5.93 0.90
C GLY A 253 26.04 -5.35 1.26
N TYR A 254 25.57 -4.32 0.55
CA TYR A 254 24.26 -3.71 0.75
C TYR A 254 23.38 -4.00 -0.46
N PRO A 255 22.46 -4.99 -0.38
CA PRO A 255 21.64 -5.33 -1.52
C PRO A 255 20.76 -4.14 -1.92
N VAL A 256 20.48 -4.06 -3.21
CA VAL A 256 19.64 -3.01 -3.79
C VAL A 256 18.57 -3.65 -4.65
N VAL A 257 17.35 -3.12 -4.55
CA VAL A 257 16.29 -3.36 -5.51
C VAL A 257 15.97 -2.03 -6.16
N GLY A 258 16.33 -1.93 -7.44
CA GLY A 258 16.05 -0.77 -8.26
C GLY A 258 14.61 -0.76 -8.73
N ILE A 259 13.98 0.41 -8.77
CA ILE A 259 12.60 0.63 -9.20
C ILE A 259 12.67 1.58 -10.40
N ASP A 260 12.30 1.06 -11.58
CA ASP A 260 12.28 1.82 -12.84
C ASP A 260 11.10 2.80 -12.84
N THR A 261 11.35 4.05 -12.46
CA THR A 261 10.32 5.09 -12.34
C THR A 261 9.77 5.52 -13.69
N LEU A 262 10.51 5.41 -14.79
CA LEU A 262 10.00 5.65 -16.14
C LEU A 262 8.88 4.68 -16.49
N ARG A 263 9.14 3.38 -16.30
CA ARG A 263 8.12 2.35 -16.54
C ARG A 263 6.98 2.44 -15.54
N TYR A 264 7.30 2.73 -14.29
CA TYR A 264 6.31 2.77 -13.23
C TYR A 264 5.38 3.98 -13.36
N TYR A 265 5.89 5.17 -13.63
CA TYR A 265 5.09 6.40 -13.79
C TYR A 265 4.72 6.72 -15.24
N TRP A 266 4.82 5.74 -16.16
CA TRP A 266 4.27 5.84 -17.52
C TRP A 266 2.80 6.24 -17.55
N GLN A 267 2.06 5.88 -16.48
CA GLN A 267 0.75 6.42 -16.17
C GLN A 267 0.82 7.05 -14.79
N ARG A 268 0.12 8.20 -14.64
CA ARG A 268 -0.01 8.92 -13.39
C ARG A 268 -0.44 7.99 -12.25
N LYS A 269 0.22 8.12 -11.10
CA LYS A 269 -0.11 7.41 -9.86
C LYS A 269 -0.17 8.41 -8.72
N SER A 270 -1.13 8.23 -7.81
CA SER A 270 -1.21 9.06 -6.60
C SER A 270 -0.12 8.66 -5.60
N PRO A 271 0.30 9.59 -4.72
CA PRO A 271 1.20 9.26 -3.62
C PRO A 271 0.70 8.10 -2.74
N GLU A 272 -0.62 8.01 -2.52
CA GLU A 272 -1.26 6.95 -1.73
C GLU A 272 -1.12 5.59 -2.42
N ARG A 273 -1.34 5.55 -3.75
CA ARG A 273 -1.14 4.36 -4.58
C ARG A 273 0.32 3.91 -4.53
N SER A 274 1.25 4.85 -4.71
CA SER A 274 2.69 4.54 -4.68
C SER A 274 3.17 4.08 -3.30
N ALA A 275 2.62 4.62 -2.21
CA ALA A 275 2.92 4.13 -0.87
C ALA A 275 2.37 2.72 -0.62
N ALA A 276 1.18 2.40 -1.13
CA ALA A 276 0.65 1.05 -1.06
C ALA A 276 1.52 0.06 -1.86
N ASP A 277 1.97 0.45 -3.06
CA ASP A 277 2.84 -0.38 -3.90
C ASP A 277 4.22 -0.61 -3.24
N LEU A 278 4.81 0.43 -2.66
CA LEU A 278 6.06 0.33 -1.89
C LEU A 278 5.91 -0.59 -0.67
N SER A 279 4.83 -0.46 0.08
CA SER A 279 4.53 -1.32 1.25
C SER A 279 4.44 -2.80 0.87
N ARG A 280 3.82 -3.14 -0.27
CA ARG A 280 3.80 -4.51 -0.79
C ARG A 280 5.18 -5.00 -1.19
N LEU A 281 6.00 -4.16 -1.82
CA LEU A 281 7.37 -4.51 -2.17
C LEU A 281 8.24 -4.76 -0.92
N MET A 282 8.08 -3.92 0.11
CA MET A 282 8.74 -4.15 1.40
C MET A 282 8.33 -5.48 1.99
N GLN A 283 7.04 -5.84 1.94
CA GLN A 283 6.57 -7.16 2.38
C GLN A 283 7.19 -8.30 1.59
N GLU A 284 7.22 -8.19 0.27
CA GLU A 284 7.84 -9.19 -0.61
C GLU A 284 9.29 -9.46 -0.21
N TYR A 285 10.10 -8.42 0.02
CA TYR A 285 11.51 -8.62 0.39
C TYR A 285 11.75 -9.02 1.85
N ARG A 286 10.83 -8.72 2.76
CA ARG A 286 10.83 -9.33 4.10
C ARG A 286 10.71 -10.85 4.00
N GLU A 287 9.89 -11.35 3.10
CA GLU A 287 9.67 -12.79 2.90
C GLU A 287 10.77 -13.43 2.06
N LYS A 288 11.08 -12.81 0.91
CA LYS A 288 12.00 -13.35 -0.10
C LYS A 288 13.45 -13.34 0.38
N TRP A 289 13.90 -12.25 1.00
CA TRP A 289 15.30 -12.03 1.37
C TRP A 289 15.52 -11.89 2.88
N HIS A 290 14.48 -12.09 3.69
CA HIS A 290 14.53 -11.96 5.16
C HIS A 290 14.98 -10.57 5.64
N ILE A 291 14.71 -9.55 4.82
CA ILE A 291 15.02 -8.16 5.15
C ILE A 291 14.26 -7.73 6.39
N ARG A 292 14.92 -6.95 7.25
CA ARG A 292 14.33 -6.39 8.48
C ARG A 292 14.28 -4.87 8.46
N ARG A 293 15.18 -4.25 7.72
CA ARG A 293 15.33 -2.80 7.65
C ARG A 293 15.45 -2.34 6.21
N PHE A 294 14.97 -1.14 5.94
CA PHE A 294 14.93 -0.57 4.61
C PHE A 294 15.68 0.76 4.55
N VAL A 295 16.29 1.02 3.42
CA VAL A 295 16.77 2.34 3.01
C VAL A 295 15.97 2.73 1.79
N LEU A 296 15.40 3.93 1.79
CA LEU A 296 14.77 4.49 0.59
C LEU A 296 15.80 5.40 -0.08
N ALA A 297 16.11 5.14 -1.34
CA ALA A 297 16.99 5.99 -2.14
C ALA A 297 16.26 6.45 -3.39
N GLY A 298 16.48 7.70 -3.80
CA GLY A 298 15.91 8.24 -5.02
C GLY A 298 16.88 9.17 -5.73
N TYR A 299 16.86 9.15 -7.06
CA TYR A 299 17.60 10.07 -7.91
C TYR A 299 16.63 10.93 -8.73
N SER A 300 16.86 12.25 -8.75
CA SER A 300 16.09 13.21 -9.54
C SER A 300 14.59 13.02 -9.30
N PHE A 301 13.80 12.73 -10.34
CA PHE A 301 12.39 12.37 -10.23
C PHE A 301 12.07 11.36 -9.11
N GLY A 302 12.89 10.31 -8.94
CA GLY A 302 12.74 9.33 -7.87
C GLY A 302 12.95 9.92 -6.48
N ALA A 303 13.86 10.89 -6.33
CA ALA A 303 14.05 11.64 -5.09
C ALA A 303 12.83 12.53 -4.79
N ASP A 304 12.24 13.14 -5.82
CA ASP A 304 11.14 14.10 -5.67
C ASP A 304 9.86 13.46 -5.13
N VAL A 305 9.55 12.23 -5.57
CA VAL A 305 8.34 11.51 -5.18
C VAL A 305 8.45 10.83 -3.80
N LEU A 306 9.66 10.48 -3.37
CA LEU A 306 9.89 9.64 -2.19
C LEU A 306 9.35 10.23 -0.87
N PRO A 307 9.53 11.52 -0.54
CA PRO A 307 8.99 12.08 0.70
C PRO A 307 7.47 11.91 0.80
N ALA A 308 6.75 12.16 -0.30
CA ALA A 308 5.30 12.03 -0.33
C ALA A 308 4.86 10.57 -0.14
N ILE A 309 5.56 9.63 -0.78
CA ILE A 309 5.33 8.19 -0.65
C ILE A 309 5.57 7.75 0.80
N TYR A 310 6.71 8.13 1.39
CA TYR A 310 7.08 7.79 2.76
C TYR A 310 6.02 8.24 3.77
N ASN A 311 5.54 9.49 3.66
CA ASN A 311 4.55 10.05 4.57
C ASN A 311 3.21 9.29 4.56
N ARG A 312 2.95 8.46 3.55
CA ARG A 312 1.72 7.68 3.36
C ARG A 312 1.92 6.18 3.55
N LEU A 313 3.12 5.75 3.93
CA LEU A 313 3.38 4.38 4.36
C LEU A 313 2.67 4.09 5.69
N PRO A 314 2.28 2.82 5.95
CA PRO A 314 1.90 2.39 7.30
C PRO A 314 2.99 2.74 8.32
N ALA A 315 2.61 3.05 9.56
CA ALA A 315 3.55 3.40 10.61
C ALA A 315 4.60 2.28 10.84
N SER A 316 4.19 1.01 10.73
CA SER A 316 5.07 -0.16 10.83
C SER A 316 6.15 -0.20 9.75
N ASP A 317 5.84 0.23 8.52
CA ASP A 317 6.80 0.32 7.43
C ASP A 317 7.69 1.56 7.59
N GLN A 318 7.13 2.71 7.98
CA GLN A 318 7.92 3.93 8.25
C GLN A 318 8.99 3.72 9.34
N GLN A 319 8.69 2.90 10.34
CA GLN A 319 9.60 2.53 11.42
C GLN A 319 10.77 1.67 10.96
N GLN A 320 10.58 0.82 9.94
CA GLN A 320 11.63 -0.04 9.39
C GLN A 320 12.56 0.69 8.41
N VAL A 321 12.22 1.92 7.99
CA VAL A 321 13.09 2.73 7.12
C VAL A 321 14.16 3.43 7.96
N ASP A 322 15.42 3.01 7.86
CA ASP A 322 16.53 3.62 8.62
C ASP A 322 16.99 4.95 8.01
N ALA A 323 16.97 5.07 6.69
CA ALA A 323 17.48 6.22 5.96
C ALA A 323 16.67 6.53 4.70
N MET A 324 16.63 7.80 4.35
CA MET A 324 16.12 8.33 3.08
C MET A 324 17.24 9.12 2.39
N LEU A 325 17.76 8.58 1.29
CA LEU A 325 18.82 9.18 0.49
C LEU A 325 18.19 9.87 -0.73
N LEU A 326 18.34 11.20 -0.80
CA LEU A 326 17.76 12.01 -1.88
C LEU A 326 18.90 12.58 -2.72
N LEU A 327 19.04 12.09 -3.96
CA LEU A 327 20.10 12.49 -4.89
C LEU A 327 19.51 13.43 -5.93
N ALA A 328 20.07 14.64 -6.05
CA ALA A 328 19.61 15.67 -7.00
C ALA A 328 18.11 16.02 -6.83
N PHE A 329 17.69 16.17 -5.57
CA PHE A 329 16.31 16.50 -5.19
C PHE A 329 15.95 17.93 -5.62
N ALA A 330 14.83 18.09 -6.33
CA ALA A 330 14.35 19.36 -6.86
C ALA A 330 13.37 20.06 -5.91
N ARG A 331 13.13 21.36 -6.11
CA ARG A 331 12.15 22.17 -5.35
C ARG A 331 10.70 21.92 -5.75
N SER A 332 10.50 21.50 -7.00
CA SER A 332 9.22 21.09 -7.56
C SER A 332 9.40 19.75 -8.26
N GLY A 333 8.33 18.93 -8.24
CA GLY A 333 8.30 17.62 -8.87
C GLY A 333 6.90 17.30 -9.38
N SER A 334 6.81 16.41 -10.36
CA SER A 334 5.54 15.92 -10.89
C SER A 334 5.37 14.44 -10.56
N PHE A 335 4.15 13.95 -10.35
CA PHE A 335 3.84 12.50 -10.27
C PHE A 335 3.56 11.89 -11.66
N GLU A 336 4.15 12.51 -12.69
CA GLU A 336 4.04 12.15 -14.09
C GLU A 336 5.32 12.64 -14.79
N ILE A 337 5.99 11.76 -15.53
CA ILE A 337 7.11 12.13 -16.40
C ILE A 337 6.49 12.73 -17.66
N ALA A 338 6.33 14.05 -17.67
CA ALA A 338 5.92 14.76 -18.85
C ALA A 338 7.07 14.72 -19.87
N VAL A 339 6.99 13.85 -20.87
CA VAL A 339 7.83 13.97 -22.06
C VAL A 339 7.43 15.30 -22.71
N SER A 340 8.25 16.33 -22.55
CA SER A 340 8.04 17.62 -23.19
C SER A 340 7.78 17.39 -24.68
N GLY A 341 6.56 17.68 -25.14
CA GLY A 341 6.20 17.67 -26.56
C GLY A 341 5.10 16.71 -27.01
N TRP A 342 4.42 15.94 -26.14
CA TRP A 342 3.38 15.01 -26.64
C TRP A 342 1.96 15.09 -26.06
N LEU A 343 1.72 15.66 -24.87
CA LEU A 343 0.36 15.75 -24.31
C LEU A 343 0.12 17.09 -23.59
N GLY A 344 -1.09 17.61 -23.78
CA GLY A 344 -1.51 18.96 -23.37
C GLY A 344 -1.46 19.22 -21.87
N LYS A 345 -1.41 20.52 -21.54
CA LYS A 345 -1.53 21.12 -20.21
C LYS A 345 -2.45 20.30 -19.28
N ASP A 346 -1.91 19.73 -18.19
CA ASP A 346 -2.61 19.44 -16.92
C ASP A 346 -1.75 18.71 -15.84
N GLY A 347 -0.44 18.54 -16.02
CA GLY A 347 0.46 18.13 -14.95
C GLY A 347 1.02 19.34 -14.18
N ALA A 348 0.29 19.88 -13.20
CA ALA A 348 0.85 20.93 -12.34
C ALA A 348 1.95 20.31 -11.44
N GLU A 349 3.20 20.77 -11.60
CA GLU A 349 4.28 20.44 -10.68
C GLU A 349 3.89 20.81 -9.23
N ALA A 350 4.10 19.90 -8.30
CA ALA A 350 3.86 20.11 -6.88
C ALA A 350 5.17 20.48 -6.18
N ALA A 351 5.11 21.40 -5.21
CA ALA A 351 6.25 21.70 -4.36
C ALA A 351 6.63 20.47 -3.53
N THR A 352 7.90 20.08 -3.55
CA THR A 352 8.42 18.88 -2.86
C THR A 352 8.75 19.16 -1.39
N GLY A 353 9.17 20.39 -1.07
CA GLY A 353 9.54 20.84 0.27
C GLY A 353 8.51 20.58 1.38
N PRO A 354 7.19 20.81 1.18
CA PRO A 354 6.17 20.49 2.18
C PRO A 354 6.10 19.02 2.59
N GLU A 355 6.34 18.09 1.66
CA GLU A 355 6.36 16.66 1.95
C GLU A 355 7.68 16.26 2.63
N LEU A 356 8.81 16.83 2.19
CA LEU A 356 10.10 16.59 2.83
C LEU A 356 10.13 17.02 4.30
N ARG A 357 9.54 18.17 4.64
CA ARG A 357 9.48 18.68 6.02
C ARG A 357 8.75 17.77 7.01
N LYS A 358 7.91 16.84 6.52
CA LYS A 358 7.20 15.86 7.36
C LYS A 358 8.06 14.62 7.66
N VAL A 359 9.14 14.40 6.91
CA VAL A 359 10.04 13.26 7.11
C VAL A 359 10.93 13.51 8.33
N PRO A 360 11.12 12.53 9.24
CA PRO A 360 12.03 12.68 10.37
C PRO A 360 13.44 13.06 9.93
N ALA A 361 13.95 14.20 10.40
CA ALA A 361 15.26 14.74 10.02
C ALA A 361 16.41 13.74 10.23
N ALA A 362 16.31 12.86 11.22
CA ALA A 362 17.30 11.82 11.49
C ALA A 362 17.46 10.80 10.35
N LYS A 363 16.45 10.63 9.49
CA LYS A 363 16.48 9.69 8.36
C LYS A 363 17.03 10.33 7.08
N VAL A 364 16.89 11.64 6.91
CA VAL A 364 17.16 12.33 5.63
C VAL A 364 18.65 12.58 5.41
N TYR A 365 19.14 12.21 4.23
CA TYR A 365 20.43 12.59 3.67
C TYR A 365 20.25 13.10 2.23
N CYS A 366 20.53 14.37 1.99
CA CYS A 366 20.28 15.03 0.70
C CYS A 366 21.61 15.35 0.00
N ILE A 367 21.86 14.77 -1.17
CA ILE A 367 23.08 14.97 -1.96
C ILE A 367 22.72 15.80 -3.20
N TYR A 368 23.48 16.86 -3.48
CA TYR A 368 23.27 17.72 -4.64
C TYR A 368 24.59 18.21 -5.24
N GLY A 369 24.59 18.44 -6.55
CA GLY A 369 25.71 18.98 -7.29
C GLY A 369 25.90 20.48 -7.04
N SER A 370 27.14 20.98 -7.14
CA SER A 370 27.44 22.38 -6.94
C SER A 370 26.79 23.29 -7.98
N GLU A 371 26.61 22.80 -9.21
CA GLU A 371 26.03 23.54 -10.32
C GLU A 371 24.50 23.64 -10.24
N GLU A 372 23.84 22.72 -9.52
CA GLU A 372 22.38 22.70 -9.31
C GLU A 372 21.95 23.27 -7.94
N ALA A 373 22.89 23.76 -7.13
CA ALA A 373 22.64 24.18 -5.75
C ALA A 373 21.53 25.24 -5.62
N ALA A 374 21.41 26.12 -6.62
CA ALA A 374 20.40 27.18 -6.66
C ALA A 374 18.98 26.65 -6.88
N GLU A 375 18.82 25.46 -7.46
CA GLU A 375 17.53 24.84 -7.81
C GLU A 375 17.24 23.56 -7.00
N SER A 376 18.18 23.13 -6.17
CA SER A 376 17.99 21.95 -5.33
C SER A 376 17.00 22.21 -4.18
N GLY A 377 16.09 21.27 -3.97
CA GLY A 377 15.24 21.18 -2.78
C GLY A 377 16.05 20.96 -1.50
N CYS A 378 17.27 20.44 -1.59
CA CYS A 378 18.18 20.31 -0.45
C CYS A 378 18.56 21.67 0.14
N THR A 379 18.62 22.74 -0.68
CA THR A 379 19.03 24.07 -0.23
C THR A 379 17.86 24.94 0.25
N GLU A 380 16.63 24.45 0.16
CA GLU A 380 15.45 25.19 0.62
C GLU A 380 15.47 25.47 2.12
N ALA A 381 14.91 26.62 2.49
CA ALA A 381 14.73 27.00 3.88
C ALA A 381 13.82 25.99 4.60
N GLY A 382 14.33 25.43 5.71
CA GLY A 382 13.62 24.43 6.49
C GLY A 382 13.69 23.00 5.94
N ALA A 383 14.52 22.73 4.92
CA ALA A 383 14.81 21.35 4.52
C ALA A 383 15.44 20.57 5.70
N PRO A 384 14.83 19.46 6.15
CA PRO A 384 15.32 18.68 7.27
C PRO A 384 16.50 17.79 6.89
N GLY A 385 17.24 17.35 7.92
CA GLY A 385 18.29 16.36 7.78
C GLY A 385 19.64 16.91 7.33
N GLU A 386 20.54 15.98 7.04
CA GLU A 386 21.92 16.27 6.65
C GLU A 386 22.01 16.46 5.13
N ARG A 387 22.89 17.36 4.70
CA ARG A 387 23.03 17.75 3.30
C ARG A 387 24.49 17.69 2.89
N LEU A 388 24.75 17.15 1.71
CA LEU A 388 26.08 17.08 1.13
C LEU A 388 26.07 17.73 -0.25
N GLN A 389 26.81 18.82 -0.39
CA GLN A 389 27.17 19.37 -1.69
C GLN A 389 28.38 18.59 -2.23
N ILE A 390 28.33 18.19 -3.50
CA ILE A 390 29.48 17.64 -4.23
C ILE A 390 29.73 18.44 -5.50
N SER A 391 30.95 18.38 -6.03
CA SER A 391 31.27 19.00 -7.32
C SER A 391 30.44 18.38 -8.45
N GLY A 392 30.18 19.19 -9.49
CA GLY A 392 29.50 18.76 -10.70
C GLY A 392 28.04 19.18 -10.79
N GLY A 393 27.40 18.71 -11.86
CA GLY A 393 25.99 18.95 -12.16
C GLY A 393 25.06 17.82 -11.72
N HIS A 394 23.91 17.73 -12.39
CA HIS A 394 22.82 16.80 -12.06
C HIS A 394 23.23 15.32 -12.04
N HIS A 395 24.23 14.94 -12.84
CA HIS A 395 24.77 13.59 -12.93
C HIS A 395 26.04 13.36 -12.09
N PHE A 396 26.42 14.32 -11.22
CA PHE A 396 27.57 14.21 -10.31
C PHE A 396 28.89 13.83 -11.00
N ASP A 397 29.12 14.37 -12.21
CA ASP A 397 30.30 14.15 -13.06
C ASP A 397 30.61 12.68 -13.41
N GLY A 398 29.66 11.77 -13.19
CA GLY A 398 29.81 10.35 -13.51
C GLY A 398 30.64 9.52 -12.51
N ASP A 399 31.08 10.10 -11.38
CA ASP A 399 31.81 9.36 -10.35
C ASP A 399 30.86 8.61 -9.40
N TYR A 400 30.17 7.62 -9.96
CA TYR A 400 29.16 6.83 -9.24
C TYR A 400 29.76 5.92 -8.16
N ALA A 401 31.05 5.58 -8.27
CA ALA A 401 31.77 4.86 -7.23
C ALA A 401 31.93 5.73 -5.98
N ALA A 402 32.38 6.99 -6.12
CA ALA A 402 32.47 7.92 -5.01
C ALA A 402 31.07 8.26 -4.44
N LEU A 403 30.05 8.37 -5.29
CA LEU A 403 28.67 8.59 -4.86
C LEU A 403 28.18 7.43 -3.98
N ALA A 404 28.37 6.18 -4.42
CA ALA A 404 27.98 4.99 -3.65
C ALA A 404 28.69 4.91 -2.30
N GLN A 405 29.97 5.32 -2.21
CA GLN A 405 30.67 5.38 -0.92
C GLN A 405 30.05 6.41 0.05
N LYS A 406 29.60 7.57 -0.46
CA LYS A 406 28.89 8.58 0.33
C LYS A 406 27.54 8.06 0.81
N MET A 407 26.79 7.39 -0.07
CA MET A 407 25.52 6.73 0.29
C MET A 407 25.73 5.69 1.39
N LEU A 408 26.73 4.83 1.24
CA LEU A 408 27.07 3.80 2.22
C LEU A 408 27.44 4.37 3.60
N ALA A 409 28.25 5.44 3.62
CA ALA A 409 28.60 6.13 4.85
C ALA A 409 27.36 6.72 5.53
N ALA A 410 26.45 7.33 4.75
CA ALA A 410 25.21 7.90 5.26
C ALA A 410 24.25 6.85 5.85
N ILE A 411 24.15 5.67 5.22
CA ILE A 411 23.38 4.53 5.73
C ILE A 411 23.93 4.08 7.08
N ARG A 412 25.24 3.80 7.14
CA ARG A 412 25.91 3.34 8.38
C ARG A 412 25.72 4.32 9.54
N ALA A 413 25.85 5.62 9.29
CA ALA A 413 25.71 6.66 10.30
C ALA A 413 24.29 6.74 10.90
N ARG A 414 23.25 6.34 10.15
CA ARG A 414 21.85 6.36 10.59
C ARG A 414 21.42 5.07 11.28
N GLN A 415 22.09 3.97 10.95
CA GLN A 415 21.85 2.65 11.56
C GLN A 415 22.51 2.46 12.93
N GLN A 416 23.46 3.32 13.31
CA GLN A 416 24.15 3.30 14.59
C GLN A 416 23.44 4.11 15.69
N ARG A 417 22.32 4.75 15.37
CA ARG A 417 21.48 5.53 16.28
C ARG A 417 20.30 4.70 16.74
#